data_AF-A0ABD0VVC5-F1
#
_entry.id   AF-A0ABD0VVC5-F1
#
_cell.length_a   1.000
_cell.length_b   1.000
_cell.length_c   1.000
_cell.angle_alpha   90.00
_cell.angle_beta   90.00
_cell.angle_gamma   90.00
#
_symmetry.space_group_name_H-M   'P 1'
#
loop_
_entity.id
_entity.type
_entity.pdbx_description
1 polymer ?
#
loop_
_entity_poly.entity_id
_entity_poly.type
_entity_poly.pdbx_seq_one_letter_code
_entity_poly.pdbx_strand_id
1 'polypeptide(L)'
;MAAFAQEQLDALVNSMYREGFLDEQFQQIRALDEGGSPDFLVELLGLFCADADRMLNEVTVVLNQPIVDYKKVDAYFHQLKGSSASVGAHSFNLTCMLVRDSCDKNDKEGNIFLMQLLGGIEPGQTEVL
;
A
#
# COMPACT_ATOMS: atom_id res chain seq x y z
N MET A 1 -14.70 27.53 9.14
CA MET A 1 -14.69 26.05 9.19
C MET A 1 -13.92 25.45 8.02
N ALA A 2 -14.22 25.78 6.76
CA ALA A 2 -13.48 25.26 5.60
C ALA A 2 -11.96 25.54 5.62
N ALA A 3 -11.55 26.78 5.94
CA ALA A 3 -10.12 27.13 6.01
C ALA A 3 -9.33 26.31 7.06
N PHE A 4 -9.97 26.00 8.20
CA PHE A 4 -9.36 25.17 9.25
C PHE A 4 -9.28 23.69 8.86
N ALA A 5 -10.26 23.19 8.09
CA ALA A 5 -10.22 21.83 7.55
C ALA A 5 -9.08 21.68 6.53
N GLN A 6 -8.89 22.69 5.66
CA GLN A 6 -7.80 22.70 4.68
C GLN A 6 -6.42 22.74 5.36
N GLU A 7 -6.23 23.61 6.35
CA GLU A 7 -4.97 23.72 7.08
C GLU A 7 -4.58 22.41 7.78
N GLN A 8 -5.56 21.70 8.37
CA GLN A 8 -5.31 20.38 8.96
C GLN A 8 -4.96 19.32 7.92
N LEU A 9 -5.62 19.33 6.76
CA LEU A 9 -5.30 18.40 5.67
C LEU A 9 -3.88 18.64 5.15
N ASP A 10 -3.50 19.89 4.94
CA ASP A 10 -2.16 20.25 4.49
C ASP A 10 -1.10 19.85 5.53
N ALA A 11 -1.37 20.08 6.82
CA ALA A 11 -0.48 19.67 7.90
C ALA A 11 -0.29 18.15 7.95
N LEU A 12 -1.36 17.37 7.75
CA LEU A 12 -1.30 15.90 7.70
C LEU A 12 -0.48 15.43 6.49
N VAL A 13 -0.79 15.92 5.29
CA VAL A 13 -0.07 15.52 4.07
C VAL A 13 1.42 15.87 4.19
N ASN A 14 1.75 17.04 4.75
CA ASN A 14 3.14 17.42 5.00
C ASN A 14 3.84 16.52 6.03
N SER A 15 3.13 15.99 7.04
CA SER A 15 3.72 15.00 7.94
C SER A 15 4.00 13.69 7.20
N MET A 16 3.05 13.22 6.37
CA MET A 16 3.21 12.00 5.58
C MET A 16 4.42 12.05 4.64
N TYR A 17 4.71 13.19 4.01
CA TYR A 17 5.95 13.38 3.25
C TYR A 17 7.21 13.29 4.11
N ARG A 18 7.23 13.98 5.26
CA ARG A 18 8.40 13.96 6.17
C ARG A 18 8.69 12.58 6.73
N GLU A 19 7.63 11.80 6.96
CA GLU A 19 7.70 10.42 7.46
C GLU A 19 8.00 9.40 6.33
N GLY A 20 8.01 9.83 5.06
CA GLY A 20 8.32 8.97 3.92
C GLY A 20 7.17 8.10 3.43
N PHE A 21 5.92 8.39 3.83
CA PHE A 21 4.74 7.69 3.32
C PHE A 21 4.40 8.09 1.88
N LEU A 22 4.67 9.34 1.50
CA LEU A 22 4.34 9.90 0.20
C LEU A 22 5.60 10.41 -0.52
N ASP A 23 5.59 10.37 -1.85
CA ASP A 23 6.66 10.93 -2.69
C ASP A 23 6.14 11.92 -3.74
N GLU A 24 7.04 12.43 -4.59
CA GLU A 24 6.76 13.47 -5.59
C GLU A 24 5.58 13.11 -6.51
N GLN A 25 5.29 11.83 -6.74
CA GLN A 25 4.15 11.42 -7.55
C GLN A 25 2.82 11.86 -6.91
N PHE A 26 2.67 11.76 -5.58
CA PHE A 26 1.45 12.22 -4.90
C PHE A 26 1.30 13.75 -5.05
N GLN A 27 2.41 14.49 -5.07
CA GLN A 27 2.39 15.94 -5.27
C GLN A 27 1.87 16.29 -6.66
N GLN A 28 2.32 15.56 -7.68
CA GLN A 28 1.86 15.75 -9.06
C GLN A 28 0.37 15.45 -9.20
N ILE A 29 -0.13 14.38 -8.59
CA ILE A 29 -1.56 14.03 -8.60
C ILE A 29 -2.37 15.10 -7.86
N ARG A 30 -1.90 15.57 -6.70
CA ARG A 30 -2.62 16.60 -5.93
C ARG A 30 -2.75 17.91 -6.71
N ALA A 31 -1.71 18.29 -7.46
CA ALA A 31 -1.74 19.47 -8.32
C ALA A 31 -2.75 19.36 -9.48
N LEU A 32 -3.08 18.13 -9.93
CA LEU A 32 -4.13 17.91 -10.95
C LEU A 32 -5.53 18.15 -10.38
N ASP A 33 -5.74 17.91 -9.08
CA ASP A 33 -7.01 18.13 -8.38
C ASP A 33 -7.30 19.64 -8.19
N GLU A 34 -6.27 20.43 -7.90
CA GLU A 34 -6.37 21.90 -7.72
C GLU A 34 -6.84 22.65 -8.99
N GLY A 35 -6.82 22.01 -10.16
CA GLY A 35 -7.35 22.54 -11.43
C GLY A 35 -8.35 21.62 -12.14
N GLY A 36 -8.84 20.57 -11.47
CA GLY A 36 -9.50 19.42 -12.07
C GLY A 36 -10.96 19.17 -11.63
N SER A 37 -11.37 17.91 -11.71
CA SER A 37 -12.70 17.43 -11.28
C SER A 37 -12.77 17.40 -9.74
N PRO A 38 -13.86 17.86 -9.12
CA PRO A 38 -13.97 18.02 -7.65
C PRO A 38 -13.86 16.75 -6.78
N ASP A 39 -13.59 15.57 -7.35
CA ASP A 39 -13.48 14.31 -6.60
C ASP A 39 -12.33 13.40 -7.08
N PHE A 40 -11.45 13.89 -7.98
CA PHE A 40 -10.47 13.04 -8.66
C PHE A 40 -9.55 12.32 -7.67
N LEU A 41 -8.99 13.03 -6.68
CA LEU A 41 -8.16 12.40 -5.65
C LEU A 41 -8.90 11.36 -4.82
N VAL A 42 -10.16 11.64 -4.46
CA VAL A 42 -10.97 10.75 -3.63
C VAL A 42 -11.26 9.46 -4.39
N GLU A 43 -11.65 9.57 -5.67
CA GLU A 43 -11.90 8.40 -6.52
C GLU A 43 -10.63 7.58 -6.77
N LEU A 44 -9.50 8.25 -7.08
CA LEU A 44 -8.23 7.58 -7.35
C LEU A 44 -7.71 6.84 -6.11
N LEU A 45 -7.68 7.49 -4.95
CA LEU A 45 -7.23 6.88 -3.71
C LEU A 45 -8.21 5.80 -3.23
N GLY A 46 -9.52 6.01 -3.40
CA GLY A 46 -10.53 5.00 -3.10
C GLY A 46 -10.34 3.73 -3.93
N LEU A 47 -10.07 3.86 -5.23
CA LEU A 47 -9.76 2.73 -6.11
C LEU A 47 -8.48 2.01 -5.68
N PHE A 48 -7.40 2.75 -5.40
CA PHE A 48 -6.15 2.18 -4.91
C PHE A 48 -6.35 1.36 -3.64
N CYS A 49 -7.04 1.91 -2.64
CA CYS A 49 -7.31 1.21 -1.38
C CYS A 49 -8.14 -0.06 -1.60
N ALA A 50 -9.20 0.01 -2.41
CA ALA A 50 -10.06 -1.15 -2.70
C ALA A 50 -9.29 -2.28 -3.40
N ASP A 51 -8.45 -1.94 -4.38
CA ASP A 51 -7.61 -2.92 -5.08
C ASP A 51 -6.54 -3.49 -4.15
N ALA A 52 -5.90 -2.64 -3.33
CA ALA A 52 -4.89 -3.06 -2.36
C ALA A 52 -5.46 -4.05 -1.35
N ASP A 53 -6.59 -3.73 -0.73
CA ASP A 53 -7.27 -4.59 0.25
C ASP A 53 -7.63 -5.95 -0.36
N ARG A 54 -8.19 -5.95 -1.57
CA ARG A 54 -8.52 -7.20 -2.27
C ARG A 54 -7.28 -8.07 -2.47
N MET A 55 -6.19 -7.48 -2.95
CA MET A 55 -4.95 -8.21 -3.25
C MET A 55 -4.24 -8.71 -1.99
N LEU A 56 -4.21 -7.90 -0.93
CA LEU A 56 -3.63 -8.31 0.36
C LEU A 56 -4.41 -9.48 0.95
N ASN A 57 -5.75 -9.48 0.87
CA ASN A 57 -6.57 -10.61 1.30
C ASN A 57 -6.24 -11.90 0.53
N GLU A 58 -6.07 -11.80 -0.80
CA GLU A 58 -5.67 -12.95 -1.62
C GLU A 58 -4.28 -13.48 -1.23
N VAL A 59 -3.32 -12.59 -0.94
CA VAL A 59 -2.00 -13.00 -0.46
C VAL A 59 -2.10 -13.69 0.89
N THR A 60 -2.89 -13.16 1.84
CA THR A 60 -3.08 -13.77 3.16
C THR A 60 -3.58 -15.21 3.03
N VAL A 61 -4.52 -15.48 2.11
CA VAL A 61 -4.97 -16.86 1.82
C VAL A 61 -3.84 -17.75 1.31
N VAL A 62 -2.96 -17.23 0.45
CA VAL A 62 -1.82 -17.98 -0.10
C VAL A 62 -0.76 -18.25 0.98
N LEU A 63 -0.44 -17.27 1.82
CA LEU A 63 0.53 -17.41 2.90
C LEU A 63 0.05 -18.37 4.01
N ASN A 64 -1.26 -18.49 4.22
CA ASN A 64 -1.83 -19.45 5.18
C ASN A 64 -1.75 -20.92 4.73
N GLN A 65 -1.30 -21.19 3.50
CA GLN A 65 -1.09 -22.57 3.04
C GLN A 65 0.17 -23.20 3.66
N PRO A 66 0.19 -24.53 3.87
CA PRO A 66 1.40 -25.25 4.31
C PRO A 66 2.55 -25.15 3.30
N ILE A 67 2.23 -25.17 2.01
CA ILE A 67 3.17 -24.96 0.91
C ILE A 67 2.75 -23.67 0.21
N VAL A 68 3.59 -22.65 0.31
CA VAL A 68 3.31 -21.31 -0.25
C VAL A 68 3.66 -21.27 -1.73
N ASP A 69 2.76 -20.74 -2.55
CA ASP A 69 3.03 -20.39 -3.94
C ASP A 69 3.64 -18.98 -4.01
N TYR A 70 4.96 -18.88 -3.85
CA TYR A 70 5.68 -17.60 -3.88
C TYR A 70 5.58 -16.87 -5.22
N LYS A 71 5.35 -17.58 -6.33
CA LYS A 71 5.15 -16.92 -7.63
C LYS A 71 3.82 -16.17 -7.66
N LYS A 72 2.79 -16.73 -7.03
CA LYS A 72 1.50 -16.06 -6.88
C LYS A 72 1.59 -14.84 -5.96
N VAL A 73 2.34 -14.93 -4.85
CA VAL A 73 2.61 -13.79 -3.96
C VAL A 73 3.37 -12.69 -4.70
N ASP A 74 4.47 -13.02 -5.39
CA ASP A 74 5.26 -12.05 -6.18
C ASP A 74 4.39 -11.36 -7.25
N ALA A 75 3.51 -12.10 -7.93
CA ALA A 75 2.64 -11.52 -8.95
C ALA A 75 1.66 -10.48 -8.38
N TYR A 76 1.06 -10.72 -7.20
CA TYR A 76 0.24 -9.72 -6.52
C TYR A 76 1.07 -8.51 -6.11
N PHE A 77 2.26 -8.73 -5.55
CA PHE A 77 3.12 -7.64 -5.12
C PHE A 77 3.74 -6.83 -6.26
N HIS A 78 3.93 -7.43 -7.42
CA HIS A 78 4.32 -6.73 -8.63
C HIS A 78 3.24 -5.73 -9.07
N GLN A 79 1.98 -6.15 -9.06
CA GLN A 79 0.83 -5.29 -9.36
C GLN A 79 0.66 -4.19 -8.30
N LEU A 80 0.75 -4.53 -7.00
CA LEU A 80 0.70 -3.55 -5.91
C LEU A 80 1.84 -2.54 -5.97
N LYS A 81 3.04 -2.96 -6.38
CA LYS A 81 4.16 -2.06 -6.64
C LYS A 81 3.79 -1.06 -7.75
N GLY A 82 3.26 -1.53 -8.88
CA GLY A 82 2.84 -0.62 -9.96
C GLY A 82 1.76 0.38 -9.50
N SER A 83 0.74 -0.14 -8.81
CA SER A 83 -0.39 0.66 -8.31
C SER A 83 0.06 1.70 -7.27
N SER A 84 0.81 1.30 -6.25
CA SER A 84 1.35 2.21 -5.22
C SER A 84 2.27 3.28 -5.79
N ALA A 85 3.12 2.92 -6.76
CA ALA A 85 3.96 3.90 -7.47
C ALA A 85 3.11 4.92 -8.22
N SER A 86 1.99 4.51 -8.84
CA SER A 86 1.14 5.41 -9.61
C SER A 86 0.47 6.49 -8.76
N VAL A 87 0.16 6.20 -7.48
CA VAL A 87 -0.46 7.14 -6.53
C VAL A 87 0.53 7.84 -5.60
N GLY A 88 1.83 7.54 -5.69
CA GLY A 88 2.86 8.10 -4.81
C GLY A 88 2.85 7.57 -3.38
N ALA A 89 2.32 6.36 -3.16
CA ALA A 89 2.36 5.67 -1.87
C ALA A 89 3.76 5.04 -1.65
N HIS A 90 4.72 5.88 -1.31
CA HIS A 90 6.15 5.57 -1.33
C HIS A 90 6.55 4.40 -0.41
N SER A 91 6.22 4.48 0.88
CA SER A 91 6.59 3.44 1.83
C SER A 91 5.92 2.09 1.49
N PHE A 92 4.66 2.13 1.02
CA PHE A 92 3.95 0.95 0.54
C PHE A 92 4.71 0.32 -0.65
N ASN A 93 5.13 1.14 -1.61
CA ASN A 93 5.90 0.70 -2.77
C ASN A 93 7.21 0.01 -2.40
N LEU A 94 7.95 0.58 -1.45
CA LEU A 94 9.18 0.00 -0.93
C LEU A 94 8.92 -1.35 -0.25
N THR A 95 7.90 -1.44 0.59
CA THR A 95 7.52 -2.70 1.22
C THR A 95 7.15 -3.75 0.19
N CYS A 96 6.44 -3.39 -0.90
CA CYS A 96 6.19 -4.32 -2.00
C CYS A 96 7.48 -4.88 -2.60
N MET A 97 8.55 -4.09 -2.71
CA MET A 97 9.85 -4.58 -3.18
C MET A 97 10.47 -5.58 -2.19
N LEU A 98 10.41 -5.28 -0.90
CA LEU A 98 10.94 -6.17 0.15
C LEU A 98 10.20 -7.51 0.20
N VAL A 99 8.88 -7.51 0.01
CA VAL A 99 8.07 -8.74 -0.03
C VAL A 99 8.49 -9.61 -1.21
N ARG A 100 8.74 -9.01 -2.37
CA ARG A 100 9.21 -9.73 -3.57
C ARG A 100 10.60 -10.32 -3.37
N ASP A 101 11.52 -9.57 -2.77
CA ASP A 101 12.85 -10.08 -2.38
C ASP A 101 12.75 -11.24 -1.37
N SER A 102 11.72 -11.25 -0.51
CA SER A 102 11.43 -12.36 0.41
C SER A 102 10.84 -13.57 -0.32
N CYS A 103 10.01 -13.35 -1.35
CA CYS A 103 9.53 -14.40 -2.25
C CYS A 103 10.67 -15.12 -2.97
N ASP A 104 11.66 -14.39 -3.49
CA ASP A 104 12.83 -14.97 -4.16
C ASP A 104 13.66 -15.89 -3.23
N LYS A 105 13.58 -15.65 -1.92
CA LYS A 105 14.25 -16.43 -0.87
C LYS A 105 13.37 -17.55 -0.30
N ASN A 106 12.12 -17.67 -0.75
CA ASN A 106 11.10 -18.55 -0.16
C ASN A 106 10.94 -18.33 1.35
N ASP A 107 10.99 -17.07 1.81
CA ASP A 107 10.96 -16.72 3.22
C ASP A 107 9.52 -16.40 3.67
N LYS A 108 8.81 -17.41 4.17
CA LYS A 108 7.41 -17.27 4.60
C LYS A 108 7.25 -16.23 5.73
N GLU A 109 8.12 -16.27 6.72
CA GLU A 109 8.02 -15.37 7.89
C GLU A 109 8.32 -13.91 7.50
N GLY A 110 9.32 -13.69 6.65
CA GLY A 110 9.59 -12.36 6.11
C GLY A 110 8.40 -11.79 5.34
N ASN A 111 7.74 -12.61 4.50
CA ASN A 111 6.52 -12.21 3.80
C ASN A 111 5.39 -11.85 4.79
N ILE A 112 5.17 -12.63 5.85
CA ILE A 112 4.14 -12.35 6.86
C ILE A 112 4.43 -11.05 7.63
N PHE A 113 5.68 -10.86 8.08
CA PHE A 113 6.08 -9.65 8.79
C PHE A 113 5.88 -8.39 7.94
N LEU A 114 6.29 -8.44 6.68
CA LEU A 114 6.13 -7.33 5.74
C LEU A 114 4.66 -7.10 5.37
N MET A 115 3.84 -8.14 5.30
CA MET A 115 2.38 -8.02 5.15
C MET A 115 1.72 -7.32 6.35
N GLN A 116 2.18 -7.59 7.58
CA GLN A 116 1.68 -6.90 8.78
C GLN A 116 2.02 -5.41 8.76
N LEU A 117 3.20 -5.03 8.26
CA LEU A 117 3.58 -3.63 8.04
C LEU A 117 2.67 -2.90 7.05
N LEU A 118 2.07 -3.61 6.10
CA LEU A 118 1.10 -3.07 5.13
C LEU A 118 -0.34 -3.05 5.65
N GLY A 119 -0.61 -3.59 6.84
CA GLY A 119 -1.97 -3.75 7.38
C GLY A 119 -2.72 -4.96 6.81
N GLY A 120 -2.06 -5.89 6.11
CA GLY A 120 -2.70 -7.04 5.46
C GLY A 120 -2.96 -8.25 6.37
N ILE A 121 -2.44 -8.26 7.61
CA ILE A 121 -2.63 -9.35 8.59
C ILE A 121 -2.87 -8.72 9.98
N GLU A 122 -4.05 -8.93 10.55
CA GLU A 122 -4.41 -8.46 11.90
C GLU A 122 -3.63 -9.25 12.98
N PRO A 123 -3.22 -8.62 14.10
CA PRO A 123 -2.60 -9.32 15.22
C PRO A 123 -3.58 -10.35 15.81
N GLY A 124 -3.30 -11.64 15.61
CA GLY A 124 -4.13 -12.76 16.07
C GLY A 124 -4.40 -13.84 15.02
N GLN A 125 -4.19 -13.54 13.72
CA GLN A 125 -4.23 -14.56 12.67
C GLN A 125 -2.95 -15.41 12.59
N THR A 126 -1.92 -15.03 13.33
CA THR A 126 -0.61 -15.70 13.39
C THR A 126 -0.62 -16.97 14.27
N GLU A 127 -1.60 -17.14 15.17
CA GLU A 127 -1.66 -18.28 16.10
C GLU A 127 -2.06 -19.62 15.44
N VAL A 128 -2.32 -19.61 14.13
CA VAL A 128 -2.64 -20.81 13.34
C VAL A 128 -1.54 -21.17 12.34
N LEU A 129 -0.38 -20.48 12.40
CA LEU A 129 0.77 -20.69 11.51
C LEU A 129 1.75 -21.74 12.02
#